data_AF-A0A7S2U6Y9-F1
#
_entry.id   AF-A0A7S2U6Y9-F1
#
_cell.length_a   1.000
_cell.length_b   1.000
_cell.length_c   1.000
_cell.angle_alpha   90.00
_cell.angle_beta   90.00
_cell.angle_gamma   90.00
#
_symmetry.space_group_name_H-M   'P 1'
#
loop_
_entity.id
_entity.type
_entity.pdbx_description
1 polymer ?
#
loop_
_entity_poly.entity_id
_entity_poly.type
_entity_poly.pdbx_seq_one_letter_code
_entity_poly.pdbx_strand_id
1 'polypeptide(L)'
;MDEAFNDVAMVSCALVLMAMLQMPFGPMAALTGRSPGQQKWGERIFMNMTEQAPLFLTSLWAFALVVSPERAASLGMIYLGLRALYAPIWLFAGGESGAPFPAILVSTFPQYGINVYFALAVVLKVAFSMDITSFFMGSDKIGVIAVSFAFFVYAAGVIPKVHIALTCFFDKPAEDKKD
;
A
#
# COMPACT_ATOMS: atom_id res chain seq x y z
N MET A 1 24.63 16.74 2.63
CA MET A 1 23.33 16.10 2.40
C MET A 1 22.43 16.65 3.48
N ASP A 2 21.34 17.31 3.09
CA ASP A 2 20.44 17.95 4.06
C ASP A 2 19.84 16.88 4.98
N GLU A 3 19.69 17.20 6.26
CA GLU A 3 19.21 16.29 7.31
C GLU A 3 17.89 15.60 6.91
N ALA A 4 17.01 16.32 6.21
CA ALA A 4 15.74 15.80 5.71
C ALA A 4 15.86 14.64 4.70
N PHE A 5 16.90 14.63 3.86
CA PHE A 5 17.13 13.50 2.94
C PHE A 5 17.65 12.26 3.67
N ASN A 6 18.31 12.42 4.82
CA ASN A 6 18.68 11.28 5.66
C ASN A 6 17.41 10.58 6.17
N ASP A 7 16.38 11.32 6.56
CA ASP A 7 15.11 10.74 7.02
C ASP A 7 14.39 9.96 5.89
N VAL A 8 14.40 10.48 4.66
CA VAL A 8 13.85 9.77 3.48
C VAL A 8 14.63 8.47 3.21
N ALA A 9 15.95 8.50 3.36
CA ALA A 9 16.79 7.31 3.25
C ALA A 9 16.49 6.30 4.37
N MET A 10 16.30 6.77 5.60
CA MET A 10 15.92 5.93 6.75
C MET A 10 14.57 5.25 6.53
N VAL A 11 13.57 5.95 6.01
CA VAL A 11 12.27 5.36 5.61
C VAL A 11 12.49 4.25 4.57
N SER A 12 13.33 4.50 3.56
CA SER A 12 13.62 3.52 2.50
C SER A 12 14.31 2.28 3.06
N CYS A 13 15.32 2.45 3.92
CA CYS A 13 16.03 1.36 4.59
C CYS A 13 15.12 0.57 5.53
N ALA A 14 14.25 1.25 6.29
CA ALA A 14 13.30 0.59 7.17
C ALA A 14 12.33 -0.32 6.40
N LEU A 15 11.87 0.09 5.20
CA LEU A 15 11.08 -0.79 4.33
C LEU A 15 11.84 -2.07 3.96
N VAL A 16 13.11 -1.94 3.58
CA VAL A 16 13.97 -3.09 3.22
C VAL A 16 14.15 -4.01 4.42
N LEU A 17 14.45 -3.46 5.60
CA LEU A 17 14.58 -4.25 6.83
C LEU A 17 13.28 -4.99 7.17
N MET A 18 12.12 -4.32 7.05
CA MET A 18 10.82 -4.97 7.25
C MET A 18 10.59 -6.10 6.25
N ALA A 19 10.97 -5.93 4.98
CA ALA A 19 10.84 -6.98 3.96
C ALA A 19 11.73 -8.18 4.30
N MET A 20 12.97 -7.94 4.70
CA MET A 20 13.90 -9.00 5.10
C MET A 20 13.42 -9.76 6.34
N LEU A 21 12.80 -9.05 7.29
CA LEU A 21 12.18 -9.68 8.46
C LEU A 21 10.96 -10.53 8.09
N GLN A 22 10.20 -10.14 7.06
CA GLN A 22 8.99 -10.87 6.67
C GLN A 22 9.23 -12.03 5.72
N MET A 23 10.27 -11.95 4.90
CA MET A 23 10.67 -12.96 3.91
C MET A 23 10.64 -14.41 4.43
N PRO A 24 11.20 -14.74 5.61
CA PRO A 24 11.28 -16.14 6.04
C PRO A 24 9.94 -16.72 6.51
N PHE A 25 8.91 -15.92 6.84
CA PHE A 25 7.70 -16.44 7.49
C PHE A 25 6.97 -17.52 6.67
N GLY A 26 6.81 -17.32 5.37
CA GLY A 26 6.16 -18.30 4.48
C GLY A 26 6.97 -19.60 4.36
N PRO A 27 8.22 -19.53 3.85
CA PRO A 27 9.07 -20.71 3.70
C PRO A 27 9.31 -21.46 5.01
N MET A 28 9.53 -20.76 6.13
CA MET A 28 9.75 -21.41 7.43
C MET A 28 8.48 -22.06 7.97
N ALA A 29 7.29 -21.49 7.71
CA ALA A 29 6.04 -22.15 8.05
C ALA A 29 5.90 -23.49 7.31
N ALA A 30 6.28 -23.54 6.02
CA ALA A 30 6.26 -24.78 5.24
C ALA A 30 7.29 -25.80 5.78
N LEU A 31 8.53 -25.38 6.02
CA LEU A 31 9.60 -26.25 6.52
C LEU A 31 9.31 -26.82 7.92
N THR A 32 8.56 -26.09 8.75
CA THR A 32 8.22 -26.52 10.12
C THR A 32 6.84 -27.19 10.23
N GLY A 33 6.25 -27.58 9.09
CA GLY A 33 4.99 -28.32 9.03
C GLY A 33 3.78 -27.56 9.57
N ARG A 34 3.76 -26.22 9.43
CA ARG A 34 2.62 -25.39 9.83
C ARG A 34 1.47 -25.50 8.83
N SER A 35 0.29 -25.08 9.27
CA SER A 35 -0.94 -25.09 8.47
C SER A 35 -0.79 -24.34 7.14
N PRO A 36 -1.57 -24.71 6.10
CA PRO A 36 -1.60 -23.97 4.84
C PRO A 36 -1.97 -22.49 5.01
N GLY A 37 -2.83 -22.14 5.97
CA GLY A 37 -3.18 -20.74 6.24
C GLY A 37 -2.01 -19.94 6.81
N GLN A 38 -1.19 -20.53 7.69
CA GLN A 38 0.02 -19.87 8.19
C GLN A 38 1.08 -19.69 7.09
N GLN A 39 1.25 -20.67 6.21
CA GLN A 39 2.13 -20.57 5.04
C GLN A 39 1.67 -19.42 4.12
N LYS A 40 0.37 -19.41 3.76
CA LYS A 40 -0.25 -18.36 2.96
C LYS A 40 -0.12 -16.98 3.60
N TRP A 41 -0.31 -16.87 4.91
CA TRP A 41 -0.10 -15.62 5.64
C TRP A 41 1.33 -15.13 5.46
N GLY A 42 2.33 -15.97 5.75
CA GLY A 42 3.75 -15.61 5.63
C GLY A 42 4.16 -15.21 4.21
N GLU A 43 3.69 -15.94 3.20
CA GLU A 43 3.92 -15.59 1.79
C GLU A 43 3.27 -14.26 1.41
N ARG A 44 2.02 -14.05 1.81
CA ARG A 44 1.26 -12.86 1.39
C ARG A 44 1.68 -11.58 2.09
N ILE A 45 2.15 -11.62 3.34
CA ILE A 45 2.68 -10.41 4.00
C ILE A 45 3.96 -9.92 3.30
N PHE A 46 4.85 -10.83 2.93
CA PHE A 46 6.08 -10.51 2.21
C PHE A 46 5.77 -10.05 0.78
N MET A 47 5.00 -10.84 0.02
CA MET A 47 4.67 -10.51 -1.37
C MET A 47 3.90 -9.19 -1.50
N ASN A 48 2.94 -8.94 -0.60
CA ASN A 48 2.22 -7.67 -0.63
C ASN A 48 3.14 -6.47 -0.37
N MET A 49 4.19 -6.64 0.44
CA MET A 49 5.19 -5.59 0.67
C MET A 49 6.05 -5.36 -0.57
N THR A 50 6.57 -6.43 -1.19
CA THR A 50 7.45 -6.32 -2.35
C THR A 50 6.70 -5.82 -3.59
N GLU A 51 5.43 -6.21 -3.78
CA GLU A 51 4.55 -5.69 -4.83
C GLU A 51 4.37 -4.15 -4.74
N GLN A 52 4.36 -3.61 -3.52
CA GLN A 52 4.09 -2.19 -3.28
C GLN A 52 5.35 -1.34 -3.13
N ALA A 53 6.51 -1.97 -2.88
CA ALA A 53 7.76 -1.27 -2.66
C ALA A 53 8.20 -0.40 -3.85
N PRO A 54 8.12 -0.82 -5.12
CA PRO A 54 8.49 0.04 -6.25
C PRO A 54 7.64 1.30 -6.34
N LEU A 55 6.31 1.17 -6.20
CA LEU A 55 5.38 2.29 -6.24
C LEU A 55 5.67 3.29 -5.12
N PHE A 56 5.89 2.79 -3.91
CA PHE A 56 6.18 3.63 -2.76
C PHE A 56 7.56 4.30 -2.87
N LEU A 57 8.64 3.55 -3.12
CA LEU A 57 9.98 4.11 -3.18
C LEU A 57 10.12 5.13 -4.32
N THR A 58 9.58 4.82 -5.50
CA THR A 58 9.63 5.77 -6.63
C THR A 58 8.84 7.04 -6.32
N SER A 59 7.63 6.94 -5.78
CA SER A 59 6.81 8.12 -5.48
C SER A 59 7.35 8.93 -4.29
N LEU A 60 7.87 8.26 -3.25
CA LEU A 60 8.53 8.89 -2.10
C LEU A 60 9.72 9.76 -2.53
N TRP A 61 10.64 9.17 -3.31
CA TRP A 61 11.83 9.89 -3.75
C TRP A 61 11.50 10.99 -4.76
N ALA A 62 10.56 10.76 -5.68
CA ALA A 62 10.10 11.80 -6.59
C ALA A 62 9.52 12.99 -5.81
N PHE A 63 8.67 12.74 -4.80
CA PHE A 63 8.12 13.79 -3.95
C PHE A 63 9.20 14.50 -3.13
N ALA A 64 10.16 13.75 -2.55
CA ALA A 64 11.24 14.34 -1.78
C ALA A 64 12.10 15.29 -2.61
N LEU A 65 12.44 14.90 -3.84
CA LEU A 65 13.30 15.68 -4.74
C LEU A 65 12.59 16.90 -5.35
N VAL A 66 11.28 16.80 -5.59
CA VAL A 66 10.52 17.82 -6.35
C VAL A 66 9.68 18.72 -5.44
N VAL A 67 9.17 18.20 -4.34
CA VAL A 67 8.18 18.87 -3.49
C VAL A 67 8.77 19.22 -2.12
N SER A 68 9.11 18.23 -1.29
CA SER A 68 9.77 18.44 0.01
C SER A 68 10.23 17.12 0.62
N PRO A 69 11.52 16.99 1.01
CA PRO A 69 12.03 15.80 1.68
C PRO A 69 11.44 15.61 3.09
N GLU A 70 11.18 16.69 3.83
CA GLU A 70 10.61 16.63 5.18
C GLU A 70 9.18 16.06 5.16
N ARG A 71 8.36 16.56 4.23
CA ARG A 71 6.98 16.08 4.02
C ARG A 71 6.96 14.63 3.51
N ALA A 72 7.88 14.27 2.62
CA ALA A 72 8.08 12.88 2.18
C ALA A 72 8.42 11.96 3.35
N ALA A 73 9.40 12.32 4.18
CA ALA A 73 9.79 11.52 5.34
C ALA A 73 8.63 11.32 6.32
N SER A 74 7.88 12.39 6.64
CA SER A 74 6.73 12.33 7.54
C SER A 74 5.65 11.37 7.04
N LEU A 75 5.21 11.51 5.79
CA LEU A 75 4.20 10.61 5.19
C LEU A 75 4.76 9.19 4.98
N GLY A 76 6.06 9.06 4.67
CA GLY A 76 6.75 7.79 4.54
C GLY A 76 6.77 6.99 5.84
N MET A 77 6.99 7.65 6.99
CA MET A 77 6.88 6.99 8.30
C MET A 77 5.46 6.51 8.59
N ILE A 78 4.43 7.28 8.22
CA ILE A 78 3.03 6.84 8.33
C ILE A 78 2.79 5.61 7.46
N TYR A 79 3.29 5.61 6.21
CA TYR A 79 3.22 4.46 5.31
C TYR A 79 3.84 3.21 5.94
N LEU A 80 5.04 3.31 6.54
CA LEU A 80 5.69 2.19 7.20
C LEU A 80 4.89 1.67 8.39
N GLY A 81 4.32 2.57 9.20
CA GLY A 81 3.42 2.17 10.30
C GLY A 81 2.22 1.38 9.81
N LEU A 82 1.55 1.85 8.76
CA LEU A 82 0.44 1.15 8.12
C LEU A 82 0.88 -0.20 7.54
N ARG A 83 2.06 -0.26 6.92
CA ARG A 83 2.65 -1.50 6.37
C ARG A 83 2.93 -2.51 7.47
N ALA A 84 3.44 -2.06 8.62
CA ALA A 84 3.71 -2.90 9.78
C ALA A 84 2.42 -3.50 10.37
N LEU A 85 1.30 -2.78 10.30
CA LEU A 85 -0.01 -3.25 10.79
C LEU A 85 -0.66 -4.33 9.94
N TYR A 86 -0.27 -4.48 8.66
CA TYR A 86 -0.89 -5.45 7.75
C TYR A 86 -0.79 -6.89 8.27
N ALA A 87 0.40 -7.33 8.67
CA ALA A 87 0.63 -8.70 9.14
C ALA A 87 -0.11 -9.00 10.46
N PRO A 88 -0.05 -8.14 11.50
CA PRO A 88 -0.84 -8.31 12.73
C PRO A 88 -2.36 -8.32 12.49
N ILE A 89 -2.90 -7.42 11.65
CA ILE A 89 -4.34 -7.40 11.37
C ILE A 89 -4.79 -8.73 10.78
N TRP A 90 -4.06 -9.24 9.78
CA TRP A 90 -4.38 -10.55 9.22
C TRP A 90 -4.26 -11.63 10.30
N LEU A 91 -3.13 -11.67 11.03
CA LEU A 91 -2.88 -12.71 12.02
C LEU A 91 -3.99 -12.81 13.07
N PHE A 92 -4.42 -11.68 13.64
CA PHE A 92 -5.35 -11.66 14.77
C PHE A 92 -6.83 -11.65 14.36
N ALA A 93 -7.19 -11.05 13.23
CA ALA A 93 -8.60 -10.94 12.82
C ALA A 93 -8.98 -11.89 11.68
N GLY A 94 -8.01 -12.46 10.96
CA GLY A 94 -8.25 -13.39 9.85
C GLY A 94 -7.81 -14.82 10.15
N GLY A 95 -6.59 -14.98 10.68
CA GLY A 95 -5.98 -16.28 10.95
C GLY A 95 -6.00 -17.20 9.71
N GLU A 96 -6.43 -18.44 9.90
CA GLU A 96 -6.56 -19.46 8.84
C GLU A 96 -7.57 -19.08 7.75
N SER A 97 -8.57 -18.25 8.07
CA SER A 97 -9.63 -17.88 7.12
C SER A 97 -9.14 -16.91 6.02
N GLY A 98 -7.90 -16.43 6.13
CA GLY A 98 -7.32 -15.48 5.19
C GLY A 98 -7.47 -14.02 5.63
N ALA A 99 -7.15 -13.08 4.74
CA ALA A 99 -7.15 -11.67 5.06
C ALA A 99 -8.57 -11.19 5.45
N PRO A 100 -8.74 -10.54 6.62
CA PRO A 100 -10.06 -10.18 7.11
C PRO A 100 -10.56 -8.93 6.38
N PHE A 101 -11.41 -9.12 5.36
CA PHE A 101 -12.10 -8.00 4.70
C PHE A 101 -13.36 -7.61 5.50
N PRO A 102 -13.64 -6.32 5.73
CA PRO A 102 -12.89 -5.13 5.26
C PRO A 102 -11.81 -4.63 6.23
N ALA A 103 -11.56 -5.27 7.37
CA ALA A 103 -10.62 -4.77 8.39
C ALA A 103 -9.19 -4.54 7.85
N ILE A 104 -8.71 -5.39 6.95
CA ILE A 104 -7.40 -5.25 6.29
C ILE A 104 -7.30 -3.99 5.41
N LEU A 105 -8.43 -3.36 5.07
CA LEU A 105 -8.47 -2.13 4.28
C LEU A 105 -7.91 -0.93 5.05
N VAL A 106 -7.97 -0.96 6.38
CA VAL A 106 -7.46 0.12 7.25
C VAL A 106 -5.95 0.29 7.10
N SER A 107 -5.21 -0.80 6.87
CA SER A 107 -3.77 -0.72 6.63
C SER A 107 -3.45 -0.47 5.16
N THR A 108 -4.26 -0.92 4.21
CA THR A 108 -3.89 -0.90 2.78
C THR A 108 -4.34 0.35 2.03
N PHE A 109 -5.57 0.82 2.20
CA PHE A 109 -6.08 1.97 1.44
C PHE A 109 -5.37 3.30 1.75
N PRO A 110 -5.04 3.59 3.02
CA PRO A 110 -4.24 4.77 3.34
C PRO A 110 -2.86 4.76 2.65
N GLN A 111 -2.23 3.58 2.52
CA GLN A 111 -0.96 3.44 1.80
C GLN A 111 -1.08 3.75 0.31
N TYR A 112 -2.13 3.26 -0.35
CA TYR A 112 -2.41 3.61 -1.75
C TYR A 112 -2.64 5.12 -1.91
N GLY A 113 -3.38 5.73 -0.97
CA GLY A 113 -3.59 7.17 -0.99
C GLY A 113 -2.31 7.97 -0.83
N ILE A 114 -1.37 7.54 0.02
CA ILE A 114 -0.04 8.18 0.13
C ILE A 114 0.71 8.12 -1.21
N ASN A 115 0.78 6.95 -1.85
CA ASN A 115 1.47 6.80 -3.13
C ASN A 115 0.86 7.68 -4.23
N VAL A 116 -0.47 7.69 -4.32
CA VAL A 116 -1.20 8.54 -5.30
C VAL A 116 -1.01 10.02 -4.97
N TYR A 117 -1.07 10.40 -3.69
CA TYR A 117 -0.84 11.77 -3.24
C TYR A 117 0.56 12.25 -3.63
N PHE A 118 1.59 11.43 -3.37
CA PHE A 118 2.96 11.74 -3.79
C PHE A 118 3.06 11.96 -5.30
N ALA A 119 2.52 11.03 -6.10
CA ALA A 119 2.56 11.14 -7.55
C ALA A 119 1.81 12.38 -8.07
N LEU A 120 0.61 12.65 -7.56
CA LEU A 120 -0.18 13.83 -7.94
C LEU A 120 0.53 15.13 -7.57
N ALA A 121 1.14 15.20 -6.39
CA ALA A 121 1.87 16.39 -5.97
C ALA A 121 3.06 16.70 -6.87
N VAL A 122 3.81 15.67 -7.29
CA VAL A 122 4.90 15.83 -8.26
C VAL A 122 4.37 16.36 -9.59
N VAL A 123 3.30 15.76 -10.13
CA VAL A 123 2.68 16.24 -11.38
C VAL A 123 2.23 17.69 -11.26
N LEU A 124 1.53 18.06 -10.17
CA LEU A 124 1.06 19.43 -9.94
C LEU A 124 2.21 20.43 -9.83
N LYS A 125 3.27 20.06 -9.12
CA LYS A 125 4.45 20.91 -8.93
C LYS A 125 5.21 21.12 -10.24
N VAL A 126 5.44 20.06 -11.01
CA VAL A 126 6.23 20.11 -12.25
C VAL A 126 5.43 20.75 -13.40
N ALA A 127 4.21 20.29 -13.64
CA ALA A 127 3.43 20.72 -14.80
C ALA A 127 2.74 22.07 -14.59
N PHE A 128 2.40 22.43 -13.35
CA PHE A 128 1.58 23.60 -13.07
C PHE A 128 2.18 24.54 -12.00
N SER A 129 3.35 24.23 -11.44
CA SER A 129 3.97 25.00 -10.35
C SER A 129 3.07 25.20 -9.11
N MET A 130 2.11 24.29 -8.91
CA MET A 130 1.17 24.33 -7.79
C MET A 130 1.66 23.48 -6.62
N ASP A 131 1.42 23.92 -5.39
CA ASP A 131 1.53 23.06 -4.20
C ASP A 131 0.19 22.34 -3.98
N ILE A 132 0.23 21.01 -3.94
CA ILE A 132 -0.95 20.18 -3.69
C ILE A 132 -1.66 20.53 -2.39
N THR A 133 -0.97 21.06 -1.37
CA THR A 133 -1.59 21.42 -0.09
C THR A 133 -2.62 22.53 -0.22
N SER A 134 -2.51 23.38 -1.25
CA SER A 134 -3.48 24.46 -1.52
C SER A 134 -4.90 23.94 -1.76
N PHE A 135 -5.05 22.71 -2.29
CA PHE A 135 -6.33 22.05 -2.48
C PHE A 135 -6.89 21.41 -1.20
N PHE A 136 -6.09 21.30 -0.15
CA PHE A 136 -6.40 20.55 1.07
C PHE A 136 -6.15 21.38 2.34
N MET A 137 -6.52 22.66 2.31
CA MET A 137 -6.44 23.57 3.47
C MET A 137 -5.03 23.69 4.06
N GLY A 138 -3.99 23.54 3.22
CA GLY A 138 -2.59 23.57 3.66
C GLY A 138 -2.09 22.29 4.33
N SER A 139 -2.84 21.18 4.28
CA SER A 139 -2.49 19.95 5.02
C SER A 139 -2.29 18.72 4.12
N ASP A 140 -1.09 18.14 4.18
CA ASP A 140 -0.79 16.85 3.56
C ASP A 140 -1.70 15.72 4.07
N LYS A 141 -1.97 15.70 5.38
CA LYS A 141 -2.74 14.65 6.03
C LYS A 141 -4.19 14.63 5.52
N ILE A 142 -4.80 15.80 5.39
CA ILE A 142 -6.15 15.93 4.81
C ILE A 142 -6.13 15.48 3.34
N GLY A 143 -5.12 15.88 2.59
CA GLY A 143 -4.95 15.47 1.20
C GLY A 143 -4.83 13.95 1.03
N VAL A 144 -4.01 13.30 1.85
CA VAL A 144 -3.87 11.84 1.85
C VAL A 144 -5.21 11.17 2.17
N ILE A 145 -5.93 11.62 3.21
CA ILE A 145 -7.24 11.05 3.57
C ILE A 145 -8.23 11.19 2.40
N ALA A 146 -8.30 12.37 1.79
CA ALA A 146 -9.19 12.63 0.66
C ALA A 146 -8.85 11.74 -0.54
N VAL A 147 -7.56 11.61 -0.88
CA VAL A 147 -7.08 10.77 -1.98
C VAL A 147 -7.30 9.28 -1.67
N SER A 148 -7.08 8.83 -0.43
CA SER A 148 -7.38 7.45 -0.01
C SER A 148 -8.86 7.13 -0.17
N PHE A 149 -9.75 8.04 0.23
CA PHE A 149 -11.18 7.85 0.07
C PHE A 149 -11.60 7.85 -1.41
N ALA A 150 -11.09 8.78 -2.21
CA ALA A 150 -11.34 8.80 -3.65
C ALA A 150 -10.87 7.50 -4.33
N PHE A 151 -9.69 7.01 -3.96
CA PHE A 151 -9.15 5.74 -4.46
C PHE A 151 -10.00 4.54 -4.01
N PHE A 152 -10.51 4.55 -2.78
CA PHE A 152 -11.46 3.55 -2.30
C PHE A 152 -12.74 3.53 -3.11
N VAL A 153 -13.36 4.69 -3.34
CA VAL A 153 -14.57 4.78 -4.17
C VAL A 153 -14.31 4.30 -5.60
N TYR A 154 -13.16 4.63 -6.18
CA TYR A 154 -12.74 4.10 -7.47
C TYR A 154 -12.59 2.57 -7.46
N ALA A 155 -11.82 2.03 -6.52
CA ALA A 155 -11.52 0.60 -6.45
C ALA A 155 -12.74 -0.26 -6.10
N ALA A 156 -13.57 0.17 -5.16
CA ALA A 156 -14.75 -0.58 -4.73
C ALA A 156 -15.97 -0.33 -5.63
N GLY A 157 -16.08 0.85 -6.26
CA GLY A 157 -17.26 1.24 -7.03
C GLY A 157 -17.11 1.09 -8.55
N VAL A 158 -15.97 1.50 -9.11
CA VAL A 158 -15.75 1.55 -10.57
C VAL A 158 -15.21 0.23 -11.09
N ILE A 159 -14.17 -0.31 -10.44
CA ILE A 159 -13.47 -1.51 -10.92
C ILE A 159 -14.38 -2.74 -11.07
N PRO A 160 -15.32 -3.05 -10.15
CA PRO A 160 -16.23 -4.19 -10.35
C PRO A 160 -17.09 -4.04 -11.61
N LYS A 161 -17.54 -2.82 -11.92
CA LYS A 161 -18.33 -2.54 -13.14
C LYS A 161 -17.49 -2.73 -14.39
N VAL A 162 -16.24 -2.29 -14.36
CA VAL A 162 -15.28 -2.52 -15.45
C VAL A 162 -15.05 -4.02 -15.64
N HIS A 163 -14.82 -4.78 -14.55
CA HIS A 163 -14.67 -6.24 -14.64
C HIS A 163 -15.89 -6.93 -15.24
N ILE A 164 -17.11 -6.53 -14.85
CA ILE A 164 -18.34 -7.06 -15.44
C ILE A 164 -18.39 -6.76 -16.94
N ALA A 165 -18.07 -5.52 -17.36
CA ALA A 165 -18.04 -5.15 -18.76
C ALA A 165 -17.00 -5.92 -19.57
N LEU A 166 -15.87 -6.29 -18.95
CA LEU A 166 -14.81 -7.07 -19.58
C LEU A 166 -15.12 -8.57 -19.67
N THR A 167 -16.15 -9.07 -19.00
CA THR A 167 -16.49 -10.52 -19.02
C THR A 167 -16.79 -11.04 -20.42
N CYS A 168 -17.17 -10.19 -21.37
CA CYS A 168 -17.35 -10.59 -22.77
C CYS A 168 -16.06 -11.06 -23.46
N PHE A 169 -14.89 -10.77 -22.89
CA PHE A 169 -13.58 -11.22 -23.38
C PHE A 169 -13.05 -12.46 -22.66
N PHE A 170 -13.76 -12.98 -21.66
CA PHE A 170 -13.32 -14.11 -20.85
C PHE A 170 -14.38 -15.20 -20.83
N ASP A 171 -13.95 -16.44 -20.60
CA ASP A 171 -14.90 -17.53 -20.39
C ASP A 171 -15.81 -17.22 -19.20
N LYS A 172 -17.08 -17.62 -19.33
CA LYS A 172 -18.00 -17.55 -18.19
C LYS A 172 -17.42 -18.38 -17.05
N PRO A 173 -17.61 -17.97 -15.79
CA PRO A 173 -17.20 -18.79 -14.66
C PRO A 173 -17.78 -20.19 -14.84
N ALA A 174 -16.95 -21.22 -14.68
CA ALA A 174 -17.43 -22.59 -14.66
C ALA A 174 -18.57 -22.65 -13.63
N GLU A 175 -19.75 -23.10 -14.03
CA GLU A 175 -20.87 -23.21 -13.10
C GLU A 175 -20.41 -24.04 -11.91
N ASP A 176 -20.51 -23.47 -10.70
CA ASP A 176 -20.20 -24.18 -9.46
C ASP A 176 -20.97 -25.49 -9.49
N LYS A 177 -20.26 -26.62 -9.53
CA LYS A 177 -20.84 -27.91 -9.21
C LYS A 177 -21.32 -27.78 -7.76
N LYS A 178 -22.62 -27.54 -7.60
CA LYS A 178 -23.30 -27.70 -6.33
C LYS A 178 -23.26 -29.19 -6.01
N ASP A 179 -22.21 -29.62 -5.33
CA ASP A 179 -22.18 -30.88 -4.60
C ASP A 179 -23.00 -30.74 -3.30
#